data_AF-A0A0D7BQ34-F1
#
_entry.id   AF-A0A0D7BQ34-F1
#
_cell.length_a   1.000
_cell.length_b   1.000
_cell.length_c   1.000
_cell.angle_alpha   90.00
_cell.angle_beta   90.00
_cell.angle_gamma   90.00
#
_symmetry.space_group_name_H-M   'P 1'
#
loop_
_entity.id
_entity.type
_entity.pdbx_description
1 polymer ?
#
loop_
_entity_poly.entity_id
_entity_poly.type
_entity_poly.pdbx_seq_one_letter_code
_entity_poly.pdbx_strand_id
1 'polypeptide(L)'
;PPALSQRRNVDRYALMLSRVAESDLAQCICVSKTFRYAVYLSAFFRLRRDFPGARLDAIRQSYNERMTNMWPYLRQRQRELTERAAKYRSSFLSTVFEGREVITSRLWTNPDHEKQVTIALRFLLTRLFFVVSVGQDTPWAVQIIDVQEVVPGEVWSVKLKNGSVVETFHVLEATCEPIGRPNPAEDANNSNFADQKIDLRADWSGYILERLVTSVSVNKTTPKALLDHIAWPNHEEYDRGIGRHWLKQIRHEGQLGAVKEVIAQRYVFACVVANSLSGQWKSQTQMEQDFAGELSAPGWAPGGKKKNPTVNLFLPTHHLVESVHVTASKGRPLHPALAIVQTPGREYFILKDNGLQVGCEEEGVAPIWKHMVGCSRDGVENVSPL
;
A
#
# COMPACT_ATOMS: atom_id res chain seq x y z
N PRO A 1 17.41 -29.93 -32.58
CA PRO A 1 18.53 -29.87 -31.60
C PRO A 1 19.89 -29.72 -32.30
N PRO A 2 20.76 -28.79 -31.87
CA PRO A 2 22.11 -28.67 -32.41
C PRO A 2 22.99 -29.87 -32.02
N ALA A 3 24.07 -30.10 -32.78
CA ALA A 3 25.06 -31.15 -32.53
C ALA A 3 25.65 -31.01 -31.11
N LEU A 4 25.97 -32.13 -30.45
CA LEU A 4 26.44 -32.17 -29.05
C LEU A 4 27.66 -31.27 -28.80
N SER A 5 28.57 -31.12 -29.77
CA SER A 5 29.74 -30.25 -29.70
C SER A 5 29.38 -28.76 -29.63
N GLN A 6 28.31 -28.33 -30.33
CA GLN A 6 27.86 -26.92 -30.35
C GLN A 6 26.99 -26.55 -29.15
N ARG A 7 26.43 -27.53 -28.42
CA ARG A 7 25.63 -27.27 -27.21
C ARG A 7 26.40 -26.53 -26.12
N ARG A 8 27.73 -26.67 -26.07
CA ARG A 8 28.59 -25.97 -25.10
C ARG A 8 28.54 -24.44 -25.24
N ASN A 9 28.25 -23.91 -26.44
CA ASN A 9 28.22 -22.47 -26.69
C ASN A 9 26.81 -21.87 -26.65
N VAL A 10 25.77 -22.69 -26.56
CA VAL A 10 24.37 -22.24 -26.61
C VAL A 10 24.07 -21.25 -25.48
N ASP A 11 24.56 -21.51 -24.27
CA ASP A 11 24.33 -20.62 -23.12
C ASP A 11 24.96 -19.24 -23.34
N ARG A 12 26.13 -19.17 -24.00
CA ARG A 12 26.78 -17.90 -24.37
C ARG A 12 25.97 -17.14 -25.42
N TYR A 13 25.49 -17.83 -26.46
CA TYR A 13 24.63 -17.21 -27.45
C TYR A 13 23.31 -16.75 -26.85
N ALA A 14 22.70 -17.53 -25.95
CA ALA A 14 21.46 -17.17 -25.27
C ALA A 14 21.65 -15.93 -24.39
N LEU A 15 22.77 -15.82 -23.67
CA LEU A 15 23.14 -14.61 -22.93
C LEU A 15 23.30 -13.39 -23.84
N MET A 16 23.99 -13.53 -24.98
CA MET A 16 24.13 -12.43 -25.96
C MET A 16 22.76 -12.02 -26.53
N LEU A 17 21.96 -12.99 -26.98
CA LEU A 17 20.63 -12.76 -27.57
C LEU A 17 19.61 -12.20 -26.55
N SER A 18 19.85 -12.37 -25.25
CA SER A 18 19.04 -11.72 -24.21
C SER A 18 19.09 -10.19 -24.26
N ARG A 19 20.12 -9.62 -24.90
CA ARG A 19 20.34 -8.18 -25.05
C ARG A 19 19.78 -7.60 -26.35
N VAL A 20 19.39 -8.45 -27.30
CA VAL A 20 18.82 -8.05 -28.60
C VAL A 20 17.36 -7.61 -28.43
N ALA A 21 16.82 -6.71 -29.25
CA ALA A 21 15.40 -6.38 -29.17
C ALA A 21 14.52 -7.59 -29.55
N GLU A 22 13.32 -7.72 -28.96
CA GLU A 22 12.43 -8.86 -29.28
C GLU A 22 12.01 -8.86 -30.76
N SER A 23 11.89 -7.68 -31.39
CA SER A 23 11.62 -7.51 -32.83
C SER A 23 12.67 -8.20 -33.71
N ASP A 24 13.94 -8.18 -33.29
CA ASP A 24 15.07 -8.60 -34.11
C ASP A 24 15.39 -10.08 -33.90
N LEU A 25 14.90 -10.68 -32.82
CA LEU A 25 15.09 -12.11 -32.53
C LEU A 25 14.52 -13.01 -33.62
N ALA A 26 13.47 -12.58 -34.32
CA ALA A 26 12.91 -13.31 -35.44
C ALA A 26 13.95 -13.56 -36.54
N GLN A 27 14.80 -12.57 -36.83
CA GLN A 27 15.90 -12.70 -37.78
C GLN A 27 17.00 -13.62 -37.25
N CYS A 28 17.31 -13.52 -35.94
CA CYS A 28 18.30 -14.39 -35.30
C CYS A 28 17.91 -15.88 -35.36
N ILE A 29 16.62 -16.20 -35.26
CA ILE A 29 16.12 -17.60 -35.35
C ILE A 29 16.41 -18.24 -36.71
N CYS A 30 16.50 -17.44 -37.78
CA CYS A 30 16.74 -17.92 -39.14
C CYS A 30 18.21 -18.30 -39.40
N VAL A 31 19.16 -17.83 -38.58
CA VAL A 31 20.60 -18.05 -38.78
C VAL A 31 20.98 -19.52 -38.71
N SER A 32 20.51 -20.25 -37.69
CA SER A 32 20.80 -21.68 -37.53
C SER A 32 19.90 -22.36 -36.49
N LYS A 33 19.89 -23.70 -36.49
CA LYS A 33 19.23 -24.50 -35.41
C LYS A 33 19.80 -24.16 -34.02
N THR A 34 21.10 -23.83 -33.92
CA THR A 34 21.76 -23.44 -32.68
C THR A 34 21.26 -22.08 -32.20
N PHE A 35 21.15 -21.10 -33.09
CA PHE A 35 20.60 -19.78 -32.75
C PHE A 35 19.13 -19.86 -32.37
N ARG A 36 18.31 -20.64 -33.08
CA ARG A 36 16.91 -20.88 -32.70
C ARG A 36 16.78 -21.40 -31.27
N TYR A 37 17.63 -22.37 -30.90
CA TYR A 37 17.64 -22.91 -29.54
C TYR A 37 18.22 -21.92 -28.51
N ALA A 38 19.21 -21.11 -28.89
CA ALA A 38 19.72 -20.04 -28.04
C ALA A 38 18.69 -18.92 -27.80
N VAL A 39 17.89 -18.55 -28.82
CA VAL A 39 16.76 -17.62 -28.67
C VAL A 39 15.72 -18.17 -27.69
N TYR A 40 15.42 -19.46 -27.79
CA TYR A 40 14.54 -20.15 -26.84
C TYR A 40 15.04 -20.02 -25.39
N LEU A 41 16.34 -20.27 -25.15
CA LEU A 41 16.94 -20.12 -23.81
C LEU A 41 17.14 -18.65 -23.39
N SER A 42 17.18 -17.70 -24.32
CA SER A 42 17.45 -16.30 -24.01
C SER A 42 16.37 -15.66 -23.11
N ALA A 43 15.14 -16.16 -23.13
CA ALA A 43 14.08 -15.72 -22.23
C ALA A 43 14.46 -15.86 -20.75
N PHE A 44 15.17 -16.93 -20.41
CA PHE A 44 15.65 -17.16 -19.04
C PHE A 44 16.68 -16.11 -18.61
N PHE A 45 17.62 -15.77 -19.49
CA PHE A 45 18.61 -14.72 -19.22
C PHE A 45 17.96 -13.33 -19.12
N ARG A 46 16.91 -13.05 -19.90
CA ARG A 46 16.09 -11.83 -19.75
C ARG A 46 15.40 -11.79 -18.40
N LEU A 47 14.76 -12.89 -18.00
CA LEU A 47 14.12 -13.01 -16.67
C LEU A 47 15.12 -12.75 -15.54
N ARG A 48 16.31 -13.36 -15.58
CA ARG A 48 17.34 -13.14 -14.55
C ARG A 48 17.84 -11.70 -14.47
N ARG A 49 17.86 -10.99 -15.60
CA ARG A 49 18.32 -9.60 -15.67
C ARG A 49 17.23 -8.63 -15.21
N ASP A 50 16.04 -8.79 -15.77
CA ASP A 50 14.97 -7.79 -15.67
C ASP A 50 14.01 -8.09 -14.51
N PHE A 51 13.86 -9.36 -14.14
CA PHE A 51 12.91 -9.86 -13.13
C PHE A 51 13.58 -10.82 -12.12
N PRO A 52 14.73 -10.47 -11.50
CA PRO A 52 15.39 -11.33 -10.51
C PRO A 52 14.56 -11.41 -9.23
N GLY A 53 14.52 -12.55 -8.53
CA GLY A 53 13.89 -12.62 -7.19
C GLY A 53 13.27 -13.97 -6.83
N ALA A 54 12.65 -14.02 -5.64
CA ALA A 54 12.12 -15.25 -5.05
C ALA A 54 11.10 -15.98 -5.96
N ARG A 55 10.24 -15.23 -6.66
CA ARG A 55 9.27 -15.82 -7.60
C ARG A 55 9.95 -16.51 -8.79
N LEU A 56 11.04 -15.92 -9.31
CA LEU A 56 11.84 -16.56 -10.35
C LEU A 56 12.60 -17.77 -9.79
N ASP A 57 13.16 -17.67 -8.59
CA ASP A 57 13.89 -18.76 -7.95
C ASP A 57 12.99 -19.97 -7.66
N ALA A 58 11.75 -19.76 -7.23
CA ALA A 58 10.76 -20.83 -7.05
C ALA A 58 10.46 -21.56 -8.37
N ILE A 59 10.34 -20.82 -9.48
CA ILE A 59 10.15 -21.41 -10.82
C ILE A 59 11.39 -22.20 -11.24
N ARG A 60 12.59 -21.71 -10.94
CA ARG A 60 13.85 -22.42 -11.24
C ARG A 60 13.99 -23.72 -10.47
N GLN A 61 13.52 -23.75 -9.23
CA GLN A 61 13.49 -24.98 -8.43
C GLN A 61 12.49 -25.99 -8.98
N SER A 62 11.39 -25.51 -9.58
CA SER A 62 10.31 -26.36 -10.09
C SER A 62 10.55 -26.87 -11.52
N TYR A 63 11.34 -26.17 -12.32
CA TYR A 63 11.49 -26.42 -13.75
C TYR A 63 12.94 -26.37 -14.23
N ASN A 64 13.33 -27.31 -15.08
CA ASN A 64 14.68 -27.31 -15.68
C ASN A 64 14.83 -26.13 -16.65
N GLU A 65 15.78 -25.24 -16.37
CA GLU A 65 16.09 -24.03 -17.15
C GLU A 65 16.37 -24.31 -18.63
N ARG A 66 16.95 -25.47 -18.95
CA ARG A 66 17.34 -25.85 -20.31
C ARG A 66 16.22 -26.52 -21.11
N MET A 67 15.18 -27.03 -20.45
CA MET A 67 14.13 -27.80 -21.10
C MET A 67 12.76 -27.10 -21.09
N THR A 68 12.63 -26.02 -20.32
CA THR A 68 11.35 -25.35 -20.12
C THR A 68 11.28 -24.07 -20.95
N ASN A 69 10.15 -23.87 -21.63
CA ASN A 69 9.95 -22.67 -22.43
C ASN A 69 9.59 -21.51 -21.49
N MET A 70 10.56 -20.62 -21.23
CA MET A 70 10.36 -19.48 -20.33
C MET A 70 9.75 -18.24 -21.00
N TRP A 71 9.55 -18.26 -22.33
CA TRP A 71 8.95 -17.12 -23.05
C TRP A 71 7.53 -16.75 -22.57
N PRO A 72 6.59 -17.69 -22.34
CA PRO A 72 5.28 -17.35 -21.79
C PRO A 72 5.37 -16.66 -20.43
N TYR A 73 6.27 -17.15 -19.55
CA TYR A 73 6.47 -16.55 -18.24
C TYR A 73 7.10 -15.15 -18.34
N LEU A 74 8.10 -14.96 -19.20
CA LEU A 74 8.65 -13.63 -19.48
C LEU A 74 7.59 -12.64 -19.96
N ARG A 75 6.74 -13.04 -20.91
CA ARG A 75 5.64 -12.20 -21.42
C ARG A 75 4.61 -11.88 -20.36
N GLN A 76 4.30 -12.83 -19.48
CA GLN A 76 3.45 -12.56 -18.32
C GLN A 76 4.09 -11.49 -17.42
N ARG A 77 5.37 -11.61 -17.08
CA ARG A 77 6.08 -10.64 -16.23
C ARG A 77 6.17 -9.25 -16.85
N GLN A 78 6.39 -9.17 -18.16
CA GLN A 78 6.35 -7.90 -18.90
C GLN A 78 4.95 -7.28 -18.87
N ARG A 79 3.89 -8.07 -19.09
CA ARG A 79 2.50 -7.57 -18.98
C ARG A 79 2.19 -7.04 -17.59
N GLU A 80 2.54 -7.78 -16.54
CA GLU A 80 2.36 -7.33 -15.15
C GLU A 80 3.07 -5.98 -14.89
N LEU A 81 4.31 -5.82 -15.38
CA LEU A 81 5.05 -4.56 -15.28
C LEU A 81 4.34 -3.43 -16.03
N THR A 82 3.93 -3.66 -17.28
CA THR A 82 3.21 -2.68 -18.09
C THR A 82 1.90 -2.27 -17.46
N GLU A 83 1.12 -3.21 -16.92
CA GLU A 83 -0.15 -2.95 -16.25
C GLU A 83 0.05 -2.11 -14.97
N ARG A 84 1.05 -2.44 -14.14
CA ARG A 84 1.38 -1.65 -12.95
C ARG A 84 1.83 -0.23 -13.33
N ALA A 85 2.72 -0.10 -14.31
CA ALA A 85 3.20 1.19 -14.78
C ALA A 85 2.07 2.02 -15.42
N ALA A 86 1.15 1.38 -16.16
CA ALA A 86 -0.02 2.04 -16.74
C ALA A 86 -0.93 2.60 -15.65
N LYS A 87 -1.21 1.83 -14.59
CA LYS A 87 -2.01 2.31 -13.44
C LYS A 87 -1.40 3.54 -12.76
N TYR A 88 -0.08 3.56 -12.61
CA TYR A 88 0.63 4.73 -12.09
C TYR A 88 0.54 5.93 -13.04
N ARG A 89 0.81 5.73 -14.34
CA ARG A 89 0.75 6.79 -15.36
C ARG A 89 -0.64 7.36 -15.59
N SER A 90 -1.69 6.57 -15.33
CA SER A 90 -3.08 7.04 -15.39
C SER A 90 -3.53 7.75 -14.11
N SER A 91 -2.72 7.71 -13.05
CA SER A 91 -3.05 8.38 -11.79
C SER A 91 -2.49 9.80 -11.77
N PHE A 92 -3.13 10.69 -11.03
CA PHE A 92 -2.63 12.06 -10.86
C PHE A 92 -1.24 12.10 -10.18
N LEU A 93 -0.84 11.04 -9.47
CA LEU A 93 0.49 10.94 -8.86
C LEU A 93 1.61 11.00 -9.90
N SER A 94 1.41 10.45 -11.11
CA SER A 94 2.47 10.52 -12.13
C SER A 94 2.71 11.94 -12.62
N THR A 95 1.67 12.78 -12.64
CA THR A 95 1.78 14.20 -12.98
C THR A 95 2.47 14.97 -11.85
N VAL A 96 2.10 14.69 -10.59
CA VAL A 96 2.73 15.34 -9.42
C VAL A 96 4.22 15.00 -9.30
N PHE A 97 4.60 13.76 -9.62
CA PHE A 97 5.96 13.25 -9.54
C PHE A 97 6.67 13.16 -10.91
N GLU A 98 6.23 13.96 -11.87
CA GLU A 98 6.81 13.95 -13.21
C GLU A 98 8.32 14.22 -13.17
N GLY A 99 9.07 13.46 -13.98
CA GLY A 99 10.53 13.55 -14.06
C GLY A 99 11.29 12.96 -12.87
N ARG A 100 10.64 12.25 -11.94
CA ARG A 100 11.30 11.66 -10.76
C ARG A 100 11.15 10.16 -10.63
N GLU A 101 12.22 9.53 -10.19
CA GLU A 101 12.21 8.10 -9.82
C GLU A 101 11.83 7.94 -8.34
N VAL A 102 10.53 8.07 -8.04
CA VAL A 102 9.99 7.94 -6.67
C VAL A 102 9.89 6.51 -6.15
N ILE A 103 9.91 5.51 -7.05
CA ILE A 103 9.89 4.08 -6.72
C ILE A 103 10.99 3.41 -7.53
N THR A 104 11.88 2.70 -6.86
CA THR A 104 12.98 1.97 -7.52
C THR A 104 12.47 0.97 -8.55
N SER A 105 13.22 0.84 -9.64
CA SER A 105 12.97 -0.16 -10.70
C SER A 105 12.75 -1.58 -10.17
N ARG A 106 13.41 -1.98 -9.07
CA ARG A 106 13.24 -3.29 -8.43
C ARG A 106 11.80 -3.55 -8.01
N LEU A 107 11.12 -2.61 -7.35
CA LEU A 107 9.75 -2.83 -6.85
C LEU A 107 8.76 -3.04 -8.00
N TRP A 108 9.01 -2.42 -9.15
CA TRP A 108 8.19 -2.61 -10.34
C TRP A 108 8.37 -3.99 -10.97
N THR A 109 9.62 -4.45 -11.10
CA THR A 109 9.94 -5.66 -11.84
C THR A 109 9.96 -6.92 -10.98
N ASN A 110 10.37 -6.81 -9.72
CA ASN A 110 10.36 -7.92 -8.78
C ASN A 110 9.75 -7.53 -7.44
N PRO A 111 8.41 -7.45 -7.38
CA PRO A 111 7.76 -7.47 -6.10
C PRO A 111 7.79 -8.89 -5.53
N ASP A 112 8.29 -9.02 -4.30
CA ASP A 112 8.23 -10.25 -3.50
C ASP A 112 6.80 -10.52 -3.01
N HIS A 113 5.96 -9.46 -2.93
CA HIS A 113 4.54 -9.55 -2.62
C HIS A 113 3.69 -8.67 -3.57
N GLU A 114 2.53 -9.17 -4.02
CA GLU A 114 1.69 -8.53 -5.05
C GLU A 114 1.28 -7.08 -4.73
N LYS A 115 1.09 -6.77 -3.43
CA LYS A 115 0.70 -5.45 -2.93
C LYS A 115 1.85 -4.45 -2.81
N GLN A 116 3.13 -4.83 -2.92
CA GLN A 116 4.26 -3.93 -2.64
C GLN A 116 4.22 -2.61 -3.43
N VAL A 117 3.97 -2.69 -4.73
CA VAL A 117 3.85 -1.49 -5.58
C VAL A 117 2.65 -0.64 -5.17
N THR A 118 1.53 -1.27 -4.85
CA THR A 118 0.33 -0.57 -4.40
C THR A 118 0.55 0.14 -3.06
N ILE A 119 1.22 -0.51 -2.10
CA ILE A 119 1.60 0.09 -0.83
C ILE A 119 2.60 1.24 -1.04
N ALA A 120 3.58 1.08 -1.92
CA ALA A 120 4.51 2.16 -2.27
C ALA A 120 3.77 3.39 -2.82
N LEU A 121 2.84 3.20 -3.75
CA LEU A 121 2.04 4.28 -4.34
C LEU A 121 1.12 4.96 -3.31
N ARG A 122 0.43 4.18 -2.47
CA ARG A 122 -0.39 4.73 -1.38
C ARG A 122 0.45 5.49 -0.36
N PHE A 123 1.65 4.99 -0.04
CA PHE A 123 2.56 5.69 0.86
C PHE A 123 3.02 7.03 0.27
N LEU A 124 3.32 7.10 -1.03
CA LEU A 124 3.59 8.37 -1.71
C LEU A 124 2.39 9.33 -1.64
N LEU A 125 1.17 8.81 -1.86
CA LEU A 125 -0.05 9.59 -1.74
C LEU A 125 -0.24 10.16 -0.34
N THR A 126 0.01 9.35 0.69
CA THR A 126 -0.10 9.77 2.09
C THR A 126 0.97 10.78 2.47
N ARG A 127 2.21 10.60 2.01
CA ARG A 127 3.26 11.63 2.18
C ARG A 127 2.90 12.95 1.49
N LEU A 128 2.45 12.88 0.24
CA LEU A 128 1.97 14.05 -0.50
C LEU A 128 0.86 14.74 0.29
N PHE A 129 -0.05 13.97 0.87
CA PHE A 129 -1.13 14.51 1.68
C PHE A 129 -0.64 15.35 2.86
N PHE A 130 0.29 14.81 3.66
CA PHE A 130 0.82 15.54 4.81
C PHE A 130 1.67 16.76 4.43
N VAL A 131 2.42 16.69 3.33
CA VAL A 131 3.16 17.84 2.81
C VAL A 131 2.21 18.95 2.39
N VAL A 132 1.16 18.61 1.64
CA VAL A 132 0.23 19.58 1.05
C VAL A 132 -0.77 20.14 2.07
N SER A 133 -1.35 19.27 2.89
CA SER A 133 -2.48 19.64 3.76
C SER A 133 -2.05 20.05 5.17
N VAL A 134 -0.90 19.57 5.65
CA VAL A 134 -0.40 19.85 7.01
C VAL A 134 0.84 20.74 6.99
N GLY A 135 1.51 20.89 5.83
CA GLY A 135 2.74 21.68 5.71
C GLY A 135 3.94 20.98 6.34
N GLN A 136 3.98 19.64 6.35
CA GLN A 136 5.15 18.91 6.85
C GLN A 136 6.38 19.18 5.99
N ASP A 137 7.44 19.71 6.62
CA ASP A 137 8.69 20.12 5.99
C ASP A 137 9.63 18.92 5.70
N THR A 138 9.06 17.83 5.18
CA THR A 138 9.84 16.65 4.83
C THR A 138 10.37 16.77 3.40
N PRO A 139 11.62 16.32 3.14
CA PRO A 139 12.15 16.32 1.79
C PRO A 139 11.22 15.52 0.87
N TRP A 140 10.65 16.24 -0.09
CA TRP A 140 9.74 15.77 -1.12
C TRP A 140 10.37 14.78 -2.11
N ALA A 141 11.71 14.78 -2.24
CA ALA A 141 12.47 13.97 -3.18
C ALA A 141 13.03 12.70 -2.50
N VAL A 142 12.14 11.82 -2.06
CA VAL A 142 12.50 10.51 -1.50
C VAL A 142 12.22 9.40 -2.51
N GLN A 143 13.13 8.43 -2.58
CA GLN A 143 12.95 7.23 -3.40
C GLN A 143 12.57 6.04 -2.51
N ILE A 144 11.47 5.36 -2.82
CA ILE A 144 11.09 4.10 -2.15
C ILE A 144 11.94 2.97 -2.72
N ILE A 145 12.74 2.36 -1.85
CA ILE A 145 13.70 1.31 -2.23
C ILE A 145 13.24 -0.10 -1.86
N ASP A 146 12.35 -0.24 -0.87
CA ASP A 146 11.85 -1.53 -0.40
C ASP A 146 10.49 -1.37 0.30
N VAL A 147 9.65 -2.39 0.21
CA VAL A 147 8.35 -2.47 0.88
C VAL A 147 8.13 -3.91 1.30
N GLN A 148 7.85 -4.18 2.57
CA GLN A 148 7.74 -5.56 3.08
C GLN A 148 6.53 -5.69 4.00
N GLU A 149 5.83 -6.82 3.91
CA GLU A 149 4.73 -7.12 4.83
C GLU A 149 5.31 -7.52 6.18
N VAL A 150 4.82 -6.90 7.26
CA VAL A 150 5.27 -7.18 8.64
C VAL A 150 4.20 -7.95 9.38
N VAL A 151 2.96 -7.47 9.32
CA VAL A 151 1.78 -8.20 9.82
C VAL A 151 0.85 -8.43 8.64
N PRO A 152 0.55 -9.71 8.31
CA PRO A 152 -0.27 -10.03 7.15
C PRO A 152 -1.59 -9.25 7.09
N GLY A 153 -1.79 -8.53 5.98
CA GLY A 153 -3.02 -7.77 5.74
C GLY A 153 -3.18 -6.47 6.54
N GLU A 154 -2.21 -6.09 7.38
CA GLU A 154 -2.41 -5.01 8.38
C GLU A 154 -1.26 -4.02 8.46
N VAL A 155 -0.01 -4.48 8.56
CA VAL A 155 1.15 -3.61 8.80
C VAL A 155 2.26 -3.91 7.79
N TRP A 156 2.79 -2.85 7.21
CA TRP A 156 3.84 -2.88 6.20
C TRP A 156 5.05 -2.06 6.65
N SER A 157 6.23 -2.45 6.21
CA SER A 157 7.48 -1.69 6.33
C SER A 157 7.79 -1.04 4.99
N VAL A 158 8.12 0.25 4.98
CA VAL A 158 8.51 1.02 3.79
C VAL A 158 9.87 1.64 4.03
N LYS A 159 10.84 1.32 3.16
CA LYS A 159 12.19 1.89 3.19
C LYS A 159 12.34 2.99 2.15
N LEU A 160 12.85 4.12 2.60
CA LEU A 160 13.12 5.30 1.81
C LEU A 160 14.61 5.56 1.74
N LYS A 161 15.04 6.08 0.60
CA LYS A 161 16.38 6.62 0.42
C LYS A 161 16.30 8.11 0.13
N ASN A 162 17.00 8.90 0.94
CA ASN A 162 17.21 10.33 0.75
C ASN A 162 18.72 10.60 0.71
N GLY A 163 19.28 10.72 -0.49
CA GLY A 163 20.73 10.78 -0.66
C GLY A 163 21.42 9.52 -0.13
N SER A 164 22.24 9.66 0.90
CA SER A 164 22.91 8.55 1.60
C SER A 164 22.11 7.97 2.76
N VAL A 165 21.05 8.65 3.21
CA VAL A 165 20.27 8.25 4.39
C VAL A 165 19.19 7.27 3.97
N VAL A 166 19.10 6.14 4.67
CA VAL A 166 18.01 5.18 4.53
C VAL A 166 17.14 5.27 5.79
N GLU A 167 15.85 5.53 5.58
CA GLU A 167 14.86 5.57 6.64
C GLU A 167 13.87 4.43 6.43
N THR A 168 13.34 3.89 7.53
CA THR A 168 12.30 2.85 7.48
C THR A 168 11.08 3.36 8.24
N PHE A 169 9.89 3.05 7.73
CA PHE A 169 8.61 3.39 8.33
C PHE A 169 7.77 2.13 8.48
N HIS A 170 7.16 1.91 9.63
CA HIS A 170 6.02 1.00 9.73
C HIS A 170 4.75 1.77 9.39
N VAL A 171 3.90 1.23 8.54
CA VAL A 171 2.69 1.88 8.02
C VAL A 171 1.51 0.92 8.07
N LEU A 172 0.28 1.44 8.17
CA LEU A 172 -0.92 0.62 8.05
C LEU A 172 -1.22 0.28 6.58
N GLU A 173 -1.67 -0.94 6.31
CA GLU A 173 -2.06 -1.34 4.96
C GLU A 173 -3.20 -0.48 4.41
N ALA A 174 -4.17 -0.14 5.27
CA ALA A 174 -5.39 0.56 4.88
C ALA A 174 -5.12 1.97 4.36
N THR A 175 -4.32 2.76 5.08
CA THR A 175 -4.10 4.19 4.81
C THR A 175 -2.67 4.52 4.38
N CYS A 176 -1.73 3.61 4.60
CA CYS A 176 -0.28 3.85 4.49
C CYS A 176 0.21 5.04 5.32
N GLU A 177 -0.56 5.45 6.33
CA GLU A 177 -0.06 6.36 7.35
C GLU A 177 0.99 5.64 8.19
N PRO A 178 2.12 6.32 8.52
CA PRO A 178 3.09 5.78 9.44
C PRO A 178 2.44 5.43 10.79
N ILE A 179 2.97 4.44 11.49
CA ILE A 179 2.66 4.15 12.90
C ILE A 179 3.92 4.21 13.78
N GLY A 180 5.11 4.21 13.16
CA GLY A 180 6.37 4.53 13.83
C GLY A 180 7.59 4.34 12.93
N ARG A 181 8.76 4.61 13.50
CA ARG A 181 10.06 4.60 12.80
C ARG A 181 11.03 3.69 13.56
N PRO A 182 11.44 2.52 13.04
CA PRO A 182 12.54 1.79 13.64
C PRO A 182 13.82 2.63 13.54
N ASN A 183 14.59 2.67 14.63
CA ASN A 183 15.78 3.48 14.73
C ASN A 183 16.86 2.96 13.76
N PRO A 184 17.43 3.78 12.87
CA PRO A 184 18.39 3.34 11.85
C PRO A 184 19.74 2.83 12.40
N ALA A 185 19.98 2.86 13.71
CA ALA A 185 21.31 2.62 14.30
C ALA A 185 21.67 1.14 14.56
N GLU A 186 20.78 0.16 14.38
CA GLU A 186 21.05 -1.24 14.80
C GLU A 186 20.93 -2.30 13.70
N ASP A 187 20.73 -1.90 12.44
CA ASP A 187 20.60 -2.84 11.32
C ASP A 187 21.87 -2.93 10.47
N ALA A 188 22.84 -3.70 10.98
CA ALA A 188 23.78 -4.39 10.10
C ALA A 188 24.07 -5.84 10.48
N ASN A 189 23.81 -6.30 11.72
CA ASN A 189 24.32 -7.62 12.14
C ASN A 189 23.43 -8.49 13.06
N ASN A 190 22.26 -8.07 13.53
CA ASN A 190 21.42 -8.93 14.38
C ASN A 190 20.04 -9.18 13.78
N SER A 191 19.82 -10.41 13.31
CA SER A 191 18.56 -10.93 12.76
C SER A 191 17.46 -11.20 13.80
N ASN A 192 17.60 -10.68 15.02
CA ASN A 192 16.62 -10.88 16.09
C ASN A 192 15.75 -9.63 16.26
N PHE A 193 14.53 -9.70 15.70
CA PHE A 193 13.48 -8.69 15.81
C PHE A 193 13.11 -8.27 17.25
N ALA A 194 13.52 -9.07 18.25
CA ALA A 194 13.24 -8.85 19.66
C ALA A 194 14.12 -7.77 20.32
N ASP A 195 15.27 -7.41 19.73
CA ASP A 195 16.24 -6.49 20.33
C ASP A 195 16.30 -5.11 19.64
N GLN A 196 15.59 -4.91 18.52
CA GLN A 196 15.55 -3.61 17.86
C GLN A 196 14.79 -2.61 18.73
N LYS A 197 15.46 -1.53 19.13
CA LYS A 197 14.82 -0.42 19.87
C LYS A 197 13.97 0.41 18.89
N ILE A 198 12.74 -0.04 18.63
CA ILE A 198 11.81 0.62 17.72
C ILE A 198 11.24 1.88 18.39
N ASP A 199 11.31 3.04 17.72
CA ASP A 199 10.56 4.24 18.13
C ASP A 199 9.09 4.10 17.67
N LEU A 200 8.42 3.13 18.30
CA LEU A 200 7.00 2.83 18.19
C LEU A 200 6.37 3.05 19.56
N ARG A 201 5.11 3.51 19.59
CA ARG A 201 4.31 3.45 20.81
C ARG A 201 4.27 2.00 21.32
N ALA A 202 4.36 1.82 22.64
CA ALA A 202 4.56 0.50 23.26
C ALA A 202 3.43 -0.52 22.97
N ASP A 203 2.23 -0.04 22.67
CA ASP A 203 1.11 -0.88 22.25
C ASP A 203 1.23 -1.37 20.81
N TRP A 204 1.72 -0.55 19.87
CA TRP A 204 1.99 -0.96 18.49
C TRP A 204 3.12 -1.98 18.40
N SER A 205 4.21 -1.77 19.16
CA SER A 205 5.28 -2.77 19.24
C SER A 205 4.77 -4.07 19.87
N GLY A 206 3.99 -3.99 20.95
CA GLY A 206 3.33 -5.14 21.56
C GLY A 206 2.41 -5.89 20.59
N TYR A 207 1.59 -5.18 19.82
CA TYR A 207 0.68 -5.74 18.82
C TYR A 207 1.43 -6.48 17.71
N ILE A 208 2.46 -5.84 17.13
CA ILE A 208 3.27 -6.45 16.07
C ILE A 208 3.95 -7.71 16.60
N LEU A 209 4.57 -7.65 17.78
CA LEU A 209 5.23 -8.80 18.40
C LEU A 209 4.24 -9.94 18.71
N GLU A 210 3.06 -9.64 19.25
CA GLU A 210 2.02 -10.63 19.51
C GLU A 210 1.59 -11.35 18.22
N ARG A 211 1.42 -10.60 17.13
CA ARG A 211 1.03 -11.16 15.83
C ARG A 211 2.13 -12.02 15.20
N LEU A 212 3.40 -11.61 15.33
CA LEU A 212 4.54 -12.37 14.84
C LEU A 212 4.75 -13.67 15.63
N VAL A 213 4.49 -13.68 16.95
CA VAL A 213 4.60 -14.90 17.77
C VAL A 213 3.42 -15.85 17.53
N THR A 214 2.21 -15.29 17.37
CA THR A 214 0.99 -16.10 17.21
C THR A 214 0.90 -16.76 15.84
N SER A 215 1.44 -16.15 14.78
CA SER A 215 1.50 -16.75 13.44
C SER A 215 2.31 -18.07 13.39
N VAL A 216 3.17 -18.32 14.37
CA VAL A 216 4.01 -19.52 14.49
C VAL A 216 3.36 -20.60 15.38
N SER A 217 2.34 -20.26 16.18
CA SER A 217 1.75 -21.17 17.17
C SER A 217 0.45 -21.82 16.65
N VAL A 218 0.46 -23.14 16.47
CA VAL A 218 -0.64 -23.93 15.89
C VAL A 218 -1.89 -24.04 16.79
N ASN A 219 -1.81 -23.66 18.08
CA ASN A 219 -2.83 -23.99 19.09
C ASN A 219 -3.43 -22.80 19.85
N LYS A 220 -3.51 -21.60 19.25
CA LYS A 220 -4.18 -20.44 19.89
C LYS A 220 -5.36 -19.92 19.07
N THR A 221 -6.35 -19.38 19.80
CA THR A 221 -7.46 -18.59 19.27
C THR A 221 -6.95 -17.58 18.26
N THR A 222 -7.62 -17.49 17.10
CA THR A 222 -7.28 -16.55 16.03
C THR A 222 -7.17 -15.14 16.62
N PRO A 223 -6.01 -14.46 16.50
CA PRO A 223 -5.87 -13.13 17.04
C PRO A 223 -6.86 -12.18 16.37
N LYS A 224 -7.46 -11.28 17.17
CA LYS A 224 -8.45 -10.29 16.69
C LYS A 224 -7.84 -9.41 15.61
N ALA A 225 -8.55 -9.21 14.50
CA ALA A 225 -8.09 -8.37 13.39
C ALA A 225 -7.91 -6.92 13.85
N LEU A 226 -7.05 -6.13 13.20
CA LEU A 226 -6.82 -4.73 13.60
C LEU A 226 -8.13 -3.91 13.67
N LEU A 227 -9.05 -4.17 12.74
CA LEU A 227 -10.36 -3.52 12.69
C LEU A 227 -11.24 -3.85 13.91
N ASP A 228 -11.00 -4.97 14.59
CA ASP A 228 -11.69 -5.36 15.83
C ASP A 228 -11.16 -4.63 17.08
N HIS A 229 -10.06 -3.88 16.94
CA HIS A 229 -9.53 -3.00 17.98
C HIS A 229 -10.12 -1.59 17.94
N ILE A 230 -10.96 -1.30 16.94
CA ILE A 230 -11.67 -0.02 16.86
C ILE A 230 -12.78 0.00 17.90
N ALA A 231 -12.81 1.05 18.70
CA ALA A 231 -13.92 1.42 19.58
C ALA A 231 -14.70 2.55 18.92
N TRP A 232 -16.02 2.43 18.90
CA TRP A 232 -16.94 3.40 18.33
C TRP A 232 -18.23 3.46 19.15
N PRO A 233 -18.95 4.59 19.19
CA PRO A 233 -20.27 4.68 19.82
C PRO A 233 -21.37 4.06 18.94
N ASN A 234 -22.58 3.91 19.49
CA ASN A 234 -23.78 3.48 18.75
C ASN A 234 -23.66 2.10 18.06
N HIS A 235 -23.22 1.08 18.81
CA HIS A 235 -22.99 -0.28 18.28
C HIS A 235 -24.25 -0.95 17.70
N GLU A 236 -25.44 -0.48 18.09
CA GLU A 236 -26.74 -0.93 17.60
C GLU A 236 -26.96 -0.57 16.12
N GLU A 237 -26.48 0.59 15.67
CA GLU A 237 -26.65 1.07 14.29
C GLU A 237 -25.41 0.86 13.43
N TYR A 238 -24.22 0.85 14.04
CA TYR A 238 -22.94 0.80 13.34
C TYR A 238 -22.16 -0.48 13.65
N ASP A 239 -21.53 -1.04 12.62
CA ASP A 239 -20.57 -2.15 12.70
C ASP A 239 -19.18 -1.63 12.31
N ARG A 240 -18.24 -1.63 13.26
CA ARG A 240 -16.88 -1.08 13.11
C ARG A 240 -16.87 0.35 12.56
N GLY A 241 -17.82 1.16 13.02
CA GLY A 241 -17.99 2.55 12.58
C GLY A 241 -18.77 2.75 11.28
N ILE A 242 -19.29 1.68 10.66
CA ILE A 242 -20.00 1.74 9.37
C ILE A 242 -21.46 1.33 9.55
N GLY A 243 -22.40 2.10 8.99
CA GLY A 243 -23.83 1.89 9.13
C GLY A 243 -24.27 0.49 8.69
N ARG A 244 -24.88 -0.27 9.59
CA ARG A 244 -25.33 -1.66 9.34
C ARG A 244 -26.34 -1.74 8.21
N HIS A 245 -27.21 -0.74 8.08
CA HIS A 245 -28.21 -0.69 7.01
C HIS A 245 -27.55 -0.56 5.64
N TRP A 246 -26.61 0.38 5.50
CA TRP A 246 -25.87 0.60 4.26
C TRP A 246 -24.98 -0.59 3.90
N LEU A 247 -24.30 -1.20 4.89
CA LEU A 247 -23.54 -2.44 4.67
C LEU A 247 -24.42 -3.57 4.10
N LYS A 248 -25.68 -3.70 4.56
CA LYS A 248 -26.62 -4.67 3.98
C LYS A 248 -26.98 -4.32 2.54
N GLN A 249 -27.18 -3.04 2.23
CA GLN A 249 -27.53 -2.58 0.88
C GLN A 249 -26.40 -2.87 -0.13
N ILE A 250 -25.16 -2.51 0.19
CA ILE A 250 -24.05 -2.64 -0.76
C ILE A 250 -23.67 -4.10 -1.05
N ARG A 251 -24.02 -5.06 -0.19
CA ARG A 251 -23.82 -6.50 -0.47
C ARG A 251 -24.53 -6.95 -1.75
N HIS A 252 -25.62 -6.29 -2.13
CA HIS A 252 -26.35 -6.59 -3.36
C HIS A 252 -25.73 -5.92 -4.60
N GLU A 253 -24.74 -5.03 -4.45
CA GLU A 253 -24.06 -4.33 -5.56
C GLU A 253 -22.85 -5.11 -6.13
N GLY A 254 -22.56 -6.31 -5.61
CA GLY A 254 -21.45 -7.13 -6.09
C GLY A 254 -20.09 -6.46 -5.91
N GLN A 255 -19.29 -6.42 -6.98
CA GLN A 255 -17.92 -5.88 -6.93
C GLN A 255 -17.87 -4.40 -6.54
N LEU A 256 -18.88 -3.61 -6.94
CA LEU A 256 -18.95 -2.19 -6.58
C LEU A 256 -19.15 -2.03 -5.07
N GLY A 257 -20.01 -2.86 -4.47
CA GLY A 257 -20.23 -2.89 -3.04
C GLY A 257 -18.96 -3.23 -2.26
N ALA A 258 -18.20 -4.22 -2.72
CA ALA A 258 -16.90 -4.57 -2.13
C ALA A 258 -15.90 -3.40 -2.18
N VAL A 259 -15.88 -2.63 -3.28
CA VAL A 259 -15.04 -1.43 -3.39
C VAL A 259 -15.48 -0.35 -2.40
N LYS A 260 -16.78 -0.08 -2.28
CA LYS A 260 -17.34 0.88 -1.34
C LYS A 260 -17.01 0.51 0.11
N GLU A 261 -17.13 -0.77 0.47
CA GLU A 261 -16.79 -1.26 1.80
C GLU A 261 -15.30 -1.02 2.13
N VAL A 262 -14.40 -1.32 1.19
CA VAL A 262 -12.96 -1.04 1.37
C VAL A 262 -12.70 0.46 1.55
N ILE A 263 -13.38 1.33 0.79
CA ILE A 263 -13.24 2.79 0.93
C ILE A 263 -13.73 3.25 2.31
N ALA A 264 -14.89 2.74 2.77
CA ALA A 264 -15.42 3.05 4.09
C ALA A 264 -14.45 2.65 5.21
N GLN A 265 -13.88 1.44 5.14
CA GLN A 265 -12.88 0.98 6.11
C GLN A 265 -11.62 1.85 6.11
N ARG A 266 -11.15 2.30 4.93
CA ARG A 266 -10.01 3.22 4.83
C ARG A 266 -10.30 4.57 5.47
N TYR A 267 -11.49 5.13 5.24
CA TYR A 267 -11.90 6.37 5.89
C TYR A 267 -11.94 6.21 7.42
N VAL A 268 -12.55 5.13 7.91
CA VAL A 268 -12.55 4.80 9.34
C VAL A 268 -11.13 4.75 9.88
N PHE A 269 -10.21 4.07 9.19
CA PHE A 269 -8.81 4.05 9.61
C PHE A 269 -8.16 5.43 9.59
N ALA A 270 -8.37 6.24 8.54
CA ALA A 270 -7.83 7.59 8.45
C ALA A 270 -8.29 8.48 9.63
N CYS A 271 -9.51 8.30 10.11
CA CYS A 271 -10.06 9.04 11.24
C CYS A 271 -9.58 8.55 12.61
N VAL A 272 -9.03 7.33 12.73
CA VAL A 272 -8.47 6.83 14.01
C VAL A 272 -6.94 6.95 14.07
N VAL A 273 -6.24 7.13 12.95
CA VAL A 273 -4.77 7.06 12.90
C VAL A 273 -4.07 8.33 13.40
N ALA A 274 -4.68 9.51 13.33
CA ALA A 274 -4.16 10.70 14.00
C ALA A 274 -3.94 10.46 15.52
N ASN A 275 -4.74 9.58 16.13
CA ASN A 275 -4.62 9.15 17.53
C ASN A 275 -3.57 8.04 17.76
N SER A 276 -2.96 7.51 16.70
CA SER A 276 -2.00 6.39 16.73
C SER A 276 -0.54 6.81 16.61
N LEU A 277 -0.27 7.99 16.03
CA LEU A 277 1.07 8.51 15.74
C LEU A 277 1.64 9.48 16.79
N SER A 278 0.78 10.17 17.55
CA SER A 278 1.22 11.22 18.47
C SER A 278 0.94 10.88 19.93
N GLY A 279 2.02 10.76 20.72
CA GLY A 279 1.96 10.85 22.18
C GLY A 279 1.77 9.54 22.97
N GLN A 280 1.35 9.74 24.22
CA GLN A 280 1.15 8.69 25.22
C GLN A 280 -0.09 7.84 24.87
N TRP A 281 -0.10 6.58 25.27
CA TRP A 281 -1.30 5.74 25.18
C TRP A 281 -2.47 6.41 25.94
N LYS A 282 -3.65 6.43 25.32
CA LYS A 282 -4.89 6.95 25.90
C LYS A 282 -5.97 5.87 25.90
N SER A 283 -6.77 5.84 26.95
CA SER A 283 -7.99 5.03 27.03
C SER A 283 -9.09 5.58 26.11
N GLN A 284 -10.13 4.78 25.84
CA GLN A 284 -11.28 5.21 25.03
C GLN A 284 -11.93 6.47 25.62
N THR A 285 -12.18 6.47 26.92
CA THR A 285 -12.78 7.61 27.63
C THR A 285 -11.91 8.86 27.54
N GLN A 286 -10.59 8.73 27.63
CA GLN A 286 -9.68 9.87 27.48
C GLN A 286 -9.69 10.43 26.04
N MET A 287 -9.71 9.56 25.03
CA MET A 287 -9.81 10.00 23.64
C MET A 287 -11.15 10.68 23.34
N GLU A 288 -12.23 10.18 23.94
CA GLU A 288 -13.56 10.78 23.84
C GLU A 288 -13.63 12.16 24.50
N GLN A 289 -13.06 12.30 25.71
CA GLN A 289 -12.97 13.57 26.43
C GLN A 289 -12.11 14.60 25.68
N ASP A 290 -10.93 14.19 25.20
CA ASP A 290 -10.05 15.05 24.42
C ASP A 290 -10.74 15.52 23.13
N PHE A 291 -11.51 14.64 22.50
CA PHE A 291 -12.29 14.99 21.31
C PHE A 291 -13.44 15.96 21.63
N ALA A 292 -14.09 15.80 22.79
CA ALA A 292 -15.12 16.72 23.28
C ALA A 292 -14.57 18.10 23.69
N GLY A 293 -13.24 18.29 23.64
CA GLY A 293 -12.59 19.52 24.10
C GLY A 293 -12.57 19.66 25.61
N GLU A 294 -12.87 18.59 26.35
CA GLU A 294 -12.77 18.56 27.80
C GLU A 294 -11.30 18.39 28.17
N LEU A 295 -10.75 19.37 28.90
CA LEU A 295 -9.38 19.29 29.40
C LEU A 295 -9.27 18.09 30.34
N SER A 296 -8.67 17.00 29.85
CA SER A 296 -8.25 15.86 30.67
C SER A 296 -7.44 16.38 31.87
N ALA A 297 -7.98 16.25 33.09
CA ALA A 297 -7.26 16.61 34.29
C ALA A 297 -5.93 15.82 34.35
N PRO A 298 -4.79 16.46 34.65
CA PRO A 298 -3.51 15.77 34.66
C PRO A 298 -3.50 14.76 35.81
N GLY A 299 -3.46 13.46 35.48
CA GLY A 299 -2.88 12.46 36.37
C GLY A 299 -3.81 11.49 37.09
N TRP A 300 -5.03 11.21 36.61
CA TRP A 300 -5.75 10.04 37.15
C TRP A 300 -5.37 8.75 36.43
N ALA A 301 -4.29 8.12 36.88
CA ALA A 301 -4.07 6.69 36.63
C ALA A 301 -4.88 5.92 37.69
N PRO A 302 -5.95 5.19 37.34
CA PRO A 302 -6.54 4.23 38.26
C PRO A 302 -5.45 3.21 38.58
N GLY A 303 -5.24 2.91 39.87
CA GLY A 303 -4.28 1.90 40.36
C GLY A 303 -4.64 0.46 39.99
N GLY A 304 -5.01 0.22 38.73
CA GLY A 304 -5.28 -1.09 38.15
C GLY A 304 -3.99 -1.76 37.68
N LYS A 305 -3.94 -3.09 37.83
CA LYS A 305 -2.85 -3.96 37.38
C LYS A 305 -2.33 -3.54 36.00
N LYS A 306 -1.01 -3.41 35.84
CA LYS A 306 -0.29 -3.19 34.57
C LYS A 306 -0.68 -4.30 33.57
N LYS A 307 -1.78 -4.12 32.85
CA LYS A 307 -2.08 -4.89 31.65
C LYS A 307 -1.18 -4.33 30.55
N ASN A 308 -0.59 -5.22 29.75
CA ASN A 308 0.11 -4.80 28.54
C ASN A 308 -0.87 -3.98 27.69
N PRO A 309 -0.49 -2.76 27.25
CA PRO A 309 -1.41 -1.89 26.55
C PRO A 309 -1.74 -2.53 25.20
N THR A 310 -3.01 -2.85 25.00
CA THR A 310 -3.54 -3.22 23.69
C THR A 310 -3.66 -1.97 22.83
N VAL A 311 -3.43 -2.09 21.52
CA VAL A 311 -3.68 -1.01 20.57
C VAL A 311 -5.12 -0.55 20.73
N ASN A 312 -5.29 0.75 21.03
CA ASN A 312 -6.57 1.37 21.26
C ASN A 312 -6.83 2.38 20.15
N LEU A 313 -7.85 2.11 19.33
CA LEU A 313 -8.26 2.94 18.21
C LEU A 313 -9.66 3.44 18.49
N PHE A 314 -9.86 4.75 18.61
CA PHE A 314 -11.19 5.32 18.87
C PHE A 314 -11.68 6.13 17.67
N LEU A 315 -12.90 5.85 17.23
CA LEU A 315 -13.61 6.56 16.18
C LEU A 315 -14.71 7.44 16.79
N PRO A 316 -14.59 8.78 16.72
CA PRO A 316 -15.63 9.69 17.18
C PRO A 316 -16.95 9.59 16.38
N THR A 317 -18.07 9.96 17.01
CA THR A 317 -19.43 9.86 16.44
C THR A 317 -19.59 10.56 15.08
N HIS A 318 -19.02 11.75 14.91
CA HIS A 318 -19.14 12.54 13.68
C HIS A 318 -18.30 12.00 12.50
N HIS A 319 -17.47 10.97 12.75
CA HIS A 319 -16.73 10.21 11.75
C HIS A 319 -17.32 8.81 11.49
N LEU A 320 -18.47 8.49 12.08
CA LEU A 320 -19.23 7.30 11.70
C LEU A 320 -19.65 7.40 10.22
N VAL A 321 -19.58 6.29 9.50
CA VAL A 321 -19.89 6.24 8.07
C VAL A 321 -21.32 5.80 7.87
N GLU A 322 -22.13 6.65 7.24
CA GLU A 322 -23.49 6.30 6.82
C GLU A 322 -23.51 5.71 5.43
N SER A 323 -22.73 6.27 4.50
CA SER A 323 -22.61 5.74 3.14
C SER A 323 -21.38 6.26 2.40
N VAL A 324 -21.02 5.57 1.31
CA VAL A 324 -19.91 5.93 0.41
C VAL A 324 -20.40 6.00 -1.03
N HIS A 325 -20.01 7.06 -1.72
CA HIS A 325 -20.38 7.34 -3.10
C HIS A 325 -19.14 7.51 -3.99
N VAL A 326 -19.21 6.92 -5.18
CA VAL A 326 -18.21 7.07 -6.26
C VAL A 326 -18.76 7.89 -7.44
N THR A 327 -19.93 8.48 -7.25
CA THR A 327 -20.64 9.34 -8.19
C THR A 327 -21.06 10.61 -7.47
N ALA A 328 -20.90 11.75 -8.13
CA ALA A 328 -21.39 13.03 -7.67
C ALA A 328 -22.92 13.13 -7.78
N SER A 329 -23.47 14.23 -7.26
CA SER A 329 -24.86 14.61 -7.48
C SER A 329 -25.21 14.59 -8.98
N LYS A 330 -26.42 14.12 -9.31
CA LYS A 330 -26.90 13.87 -10.69
C LYS A 330 -26.27 12.67 -11.41
N GLY A 331 -25.59 11.77 -10.69
CA GLY A 331 -25.12 10.49 -11.22
C GLY A 331 -23.86 10.56 -12.09
N ARG A 332 -23.15 11.70 -12.10
CA ARG A 332 -21.87 11.84 -12.81
C ARG A 332 -20.77 11.08 -12.05
N PRO A 333 -19.86 10.37 -12.72
CA PRO A 333 -18.75 9.70 -12.03
C PRO A 333 -17.83 10.73 -11.36
N LEU A 334 -17.39 10.44 -10.14
CA LEU A 334 -16.30 11.20 -9.53
C LEU A 334 -14.98 10.87 -10.23
N HIS A 335 -14.01 11.78 -10.09
CA HIS A 335 -12.65 11.51 -10.53
C HIS A 335 -12.15 10.20 -9.90
N PRO A 336 -11.44 9.32 -10.63
CA PRO A 336 -11.08 8.00 -10.14
C PRO A 336 -10.30 7.97 -8.82
N ALA A 337 -9.64 9.06 -8.41
CA ALA A 337 -8.93 9.14 -7.12
C ALA A 337 -9.84 9.48 -5.92
N LEU A 338 -11.07 9.92 -6.16
CA LEU A 338 -11.95 10.48 -5.15
C LEU A 338 -13.13 9.56 -4.83
N ALA A 339 -13.63 9.72 -3.60
CA ALA A 339 -14.93 9.23 -3.16
C ALA A 339 -15.56 10.27 -2.22
N ILE A 340 -16.87 10.18 -2.04
CA ILE A 340 -17.60 10.95 -1.03
C ILE A 340 -17.98 10.00 0.10
N VAL A 341 -17.74 10.41 1.33
CA VAL A 341 -18.21 9.74 2.54
C VAL A 341 -19.28 10.61 3.19
N GLN A 342 -20.47 10.05 3.36
CA GLN A 342 -21.52 10.65 4.18
C GLN A 342 -21.31 10.21 5.63
N THR A 343 -21.20 11.18 6.54
CA THR A 343 -21.31 10.95 7.98
C THR A 343 -22.61 11.56 8.51
N PRO A 344 -23.01 11.32 9.77
CA PRO A 344 -24.25 11.88 10.31
C PRO A 344 -24.35 13.40 10.25
N GLY A 345 -23.21 14.09 10.22
CA GLY A 345 -23.17 15.55 10.27
C GLY A 345 -22.72 16.22 8.98
N ARG A 346 -22.04 15.52 8.07
CA ARG A 346 -21.41 16.15 6.90
C ARG A 346 -21.03 15.16 5.79
N GLU A 347 -20.96 15.67 4.56
CA GLU A 347 -20.25 15.00 3.47
C GLU A 347 -18.78 15.39 3.42
N TYR A 348 -17.91 14.40 3.18
CA TYR A 348 -16.48 14.59 3.00
C TYR A 348 -15.99 14.06 1.65
N PHE A 349 -15.18 14.86 0.95
CA PHE A 349 -14.41 14.38 -0.20
C PHE A 349 -13.13 13.75 0.31
N ILE A 350 -12.86 12.51 -0.09
CA ILE A 350 -11.71 11.74 0.37
C ILE A 350 -10.92 11.17 -0.80
N LEU A 351 -9.64 10.91 -0.57
CA LEU A 351 -8.80 10.09 -1.45
C LEU A 351 -9.12 8.62 -1.21
N LYS A 352 -9.73 7.94 -2.20
CA LYS A 352 -10.25 6.57 -2.02
C LYS A 352 -9.20 5.53 -1.61
N ASP A 353 -7.93 5.81 -1.93
CA ASP A 353 -6.82 4.86 -1.76
C ASP A 353 -6.23 4.88 -0.36
N ASN A 354 -6.48 5.92 0.44
CA ASN A 354 -6.02 6.00 1.83
C ASN A 354 -7.05 6.59 2.82
N GLY A 355 -8.22 7.03 2.35
CA GLY A 355 -9.28 7.55 3.22
C GLY A 355 -9.10 9.00 3.68
N LEU A 356 -8.03 9.68 3.27
CA LEU A 356 -7.71 11.02 3.77
C LEU A 356 -8.63 12.09 3.15
N GLN A 357 -9.13 12.99 4.00
CA GLN A 357 -10.06 14.06 3.63
C GLN A 357 -9.36 15.18 2.86
N VAL A 358 -9.87 15.49 1.66
CA VAL A 358 -9.37 16.57 0.78
C VAL A 358 -10.42 17.66 0.50
N GLY A 359 -11.58 17.57 1.14
CA GLY A 359 -12.67 18.52 0.99
C GLY A 359 -13.87 18.18 1.87
N CYS A 360 -14.92 19.01 1.79
CA CYS A 360 -16.17 18.83 2.52
C CYS A 360 -17.36 19.35 1.70
N GLU A 361 -18.58 19.13 2.17
CA GLU A 361 -19.84 19.54 1.54
C GLU A 361 -19.87 21.01 1.09
N GLU A 362 -19.42 21.92 1.96
CA GLU A 362 -19.58 23.36 1.82
C GLU A 362 -18.52 23.96 0.90
N GLU A 363 -17.28 23.47 0.98
CA GLU A 363 -16.18 23.98 0.18
C GLU A 363 -15.99 23.20 -1.13
N GLY A 364 -16.49 21.96 -1.18
CA GLY A 364 -16.15 20.97 -2.20
C GLY A 364 -14.73 20.44 -2.01
N VAL A 365 -14.11 19.97 -3.11
CA VAL A 365 -12.69 19.61 -3.13
C VAL A 365 -11.83 20.87 -2.96
N ALA A 366 -10.93 20.85 -1.98
CA ALA A 366 -10.08 21.99 -1.64
C ALA A 366 -9.26 22.46 -2.86
N PRO A 367 -9.02 23.77 -3.04
CA PRO A 367 -8.42 24.32 -4.27
C PRO A 367 -7.11 23.67 -4.72
N ILE A 368 -6.22 23.36 -3.78
CA ILE A 368 -4.93 22.72 -4.07
C ILE A 368 -5.10 21.28 -4.57
N TRP A 369 -5.98 20.51 -3.93
CA TRP A 369 -6.31 19.15 -4.32
C TRP A 369 -7.07 19.11 -5.64
N LYS A 370 -7.98 20.05 -5.85
CA LYS A 370 -8.70 20.22 -7.11
C LYS A 370 -7.73 20.36 -8.29
N HIS A 371 -6.69 21.19 -8.12
CA HIS A 371 -5.66 21.39 -9.13
C HIS A 371 -4.78 20.14 -9.32
N MET A 372 -4.28 19.55 -8.23
CA MET A 372 -3.40 18.37 -8.31
C MET A 372 -4.09 17.13 -8.88
N VAL A 373 -5.35 16.91 -8.49
CA VAL A 373 -6.15 15.76 -8.92
C VAL A 373 -6.72 15.98 -10.33
N GLY A 374 -6.89 17.23 -10.76
CA GLY A 374 -7.47 17.55 -12.07
C GLY A 374 -9.00 17.39 -12.10
N CYS A 375 -9.68 17.75 -11.01
CA CYS A 375 -11.14 17.64 -10.89
C CYS A 375 -11.82 19.00 -10.71
N SER A 376 -13.14 19.01 -10.76
CA SER A 376 -13.98 20.17 -10.44
C SER A 376 -14.17 20.31 -8.93
N ARG A 377 -14.83 21.39 -8.48
CA ARG A 377 -15.20 21.59 -7.07
C ARG A 377 -16.05 20.42 -6.53
N ASP A 378 -16.91 19.85 -7.37
CA ASP A 378 -17.78 18.73 -7.02
C ASP A 378 -17.08 17.37 -7.15
N GLY A 379 -15.75 17.36 -7.37
CA GLY A 379 -14.95 16.14 -7.51
C GLY A 379 -15.13 15.38 -8.83
N VAL A 380 -15.89 15.91 -9.79
CA VAL A 380 -16.04 15.34 -11.14
C VAL A 380 -14.78 15.62 -11.96
N GLU A 381 -14.31 14.65 -12.73
CA GLU A 381 -13.15 14.78 -13.62
C GLU A 381 -13.32 15.95 -14.60
N ASN A 382 -12.31 16.82 -14.69
CA ASN A 382 -12.29 17.86 -15.70
C ASN A 382 -11.90 17.21 -17.02
N VAL A 383 -12.88 16.69 -17.76
CA VAL A 383 -12.65 16.33 -19.16
C VAL A 383 -12.45 17.66 -19.89
N SER A 384 -11.19 18.08 -20.06
CA SER A 384 -10.87 19.10 -21.04
C SER A 384 -11.41 18.59 -22.38
N PRO A 385 -12.33 19.30 -23.05
CA PRO A 385 -12.72 18.96 -24.40
C PRO A 385 -11.48 19.20 -25.27
N LEU A 386 -10.79 18.12 -25.62
CA LEU A 386 -9.78 18.13 -26.68
C LEU A 386 -10.46 18.14 -28.04
#